data_AF-A0A8H6W2H9-F1
#
_entry.id   AF-A0A8H6W2H9-F1
#
_cell.length_a   1.000
_cell.length_b   1.000
_cell.length_c   1.000
_cell.angle_alpha   90.00
_cell.angle_beta   90.00
_cell.angle_gamma   90.00
#
_symmetry.space_group_name_H-M   'P 1'
#
loop_
_entity.id
_entity.type
_entity.pdbx_description
1 polymer ?
#
loop_
_entity_poly.entity_id
_entity_poly.type
_entity_poly.pdbx_seq_one_letter_code
_entity_poly.pdbx_strand_id
1 'polypeptide(L)'
;MSLTTHNDYSARISDAELSLKGIPVITVDGAAEILSLLLRIRFWKANRLPNDDITAVACCRELLQRRPTLHLLLRTAHMQEAPDYSPILDSPAFPALVSTKSREILQPIGEKMEKHAANESFLPLWAPEKQLGPTYEDTDTLAHLASLGLRKSGVLSLDLQIILHDLGGFERHPVLANRVSRLFTPKNKFLVNASGTGKTRLCYEGLCTNWGLYFTFYVDSSRLGSFDMEFILDSVKADGDFARVLGLKDPDQAQLIAKNRNLVFRWFGAVLLSRLLAFQLFLDARTHRDDSTLNTIYKMRWLEMQLAPRTFSRGGSDDRFMKLAMTLGEEQNDVLNLQANIDDALRKIRNAIGRDSPLFIVIDEAQVGVELKRTSFGDGNSLLREIIGAWQTLTRGSCTFICAGIRIPSSMFSDKPGGDFEWTSDTGEFDDPDAHERYVTKFLPPKFRDTPSGRFLLARFWRWCRGRHRFTDQFISILLTSGLLFPHTSLSQYIREGTGVEAFDAVRICYEEVYPTPDSVFGFGKPSFEELSPHDQDLVLNA
;
A
#
# COMPACT_ATOMS: atom_id res chain seq x y z
N MET A 1 -40.17 0.77 3.52
CA MET A 1 -39.41 0.92 4.78
C MET A 1 -39.54 2.36 5.23
N SER A 2 -40.07 2.54 6.44
CA SER A 2 -40.50 3.84 6.98
C SER A 2 -39.34 4.81 7.13
N LEU A 3 -39.49 6.03 6.63
CA LEU A 3 -38.62 7.17 6.92
C LEU A 3 -38.75 7.51 8.41
N THR A 4 -38.00 6.84 9.28
CA THR A 4 -37.68 7.38 10.61
C THR A 4 -36.95 8.70 10.38
N THR A 5 -37.66 9.80 10.61
CA THR A 5 -37.21 11.14 10.28
C THR A 5 -36.10 11.58 11.22
N HIS A 6 -35.20 12.44 10.71
CA HIS A 6 -34.06 13.02 11.43
C HIS A 6 -34.43 13.63 12.81
N ASN A 7 -35.69 14.02 13.00
CA ASN A 7 -36.25 14.54 14.25
C ASN A 7 -36.31 13.50 15.38
N ASP A 8 -36.43 12.21 15.08
CA ASP A 8 -36.49 11.15 16.09
C ASP A 8 -35.14 10.96 16.81
N TYR A 9 -34.02 11.09 16.10
CA TYR A 9 -32.69 10.95 16.70
C TYR A 9 -32.33 12.08 17.66
N SER A 10 -32.74 13.32 17.38
CA SER A 10 -32.43 14.47 18.24
C SER A 10 -33.05 14.33 19.64
N ALA A 11 -34.31 13.87 19.70
CA ALA A 11 -34.99 13.59 20.97
C ALA A 11 -34.28 12.45 21.73
N ARG A 12 -33.98 11.34 21.05
CA ARG A 12 -33.27 10.19 21.64
C ARG A 12 -31.88 10.55 22.17
N ILE A 13 -31.14 11.41 21.46
CA ILE A 13 -29.83 11.90 21.91
C ILE A 13 -30.00 12.70 23.20
N SER A 14 -30.96 13.63 23.24
CA SER A 14 -31.20 14.47 24.42
C SER A 14 -31.58 13.63 25.65
N ASP A 15 -32.48 12.66 25.48
CA ASP A 15 -32.92 11.75 26.55
C ASP A 15 -31.77 10.87 27.07
N ALA A 16 -30.92 10.38 26.17
CA ALA A 16 -29.75 9.60 26.55
C ALA A 16 -28.69 10.46 27.26
N GLU A 17 -28.45 11.69 26.81
CA GLU A 17 -27.53 12.63 27.46
C GLU A 17 -27.99 13.00 28.88
N LEU A 18 -29.31 13.12 29.10
CA LEU A 18 -29.90 13.26 30.43
C LEU A 18 -29.67 12.02 31.31
N SER A 19 -29.87 10.82 30.73
CA SER A 19 -29.73 9.54 31.44
C SER A 19 -28.31 9.30 31.94
N LEU A 20 -27.29 9.82 31.24
CA LEU A 20 -25.88 9.69 31.65
C LEU A 20 -25.64 10.22 33.07
N LYS A 21 -26.31 11.30 33.50
CA LYS A 21 -26.05 11.96 34.80
C LYS A 21 -26.43 11.11 36.02
N GLY A 22 -27.26 10.09 35.84
CA GLY A 22 -27.80 9.27 36.94
C GLY A 22 -27.04 7.96 37.21
N ILE A 23 -26.07 7.59 36.39
CA ILE A 23 -25.47 6.26 36.42
C ILE A 23 -24.16 6.28 37.25
N PRO A 24 -24.02 5.45 38.29
CA PRO A 24 -22.80 5.43 39.10
C PRO A 24 -21.64 4.75 38.35
N VAL A 25 -20.63 5.51 37.93
CA VAL A 25 -19.45 5.00 37.20
C VAL A 25 -18.44 4.23 38.06
N ILE A 26 -18.70 4.03 39.35
CA ILE A 26 -17.74 3.43 40.29
C ILE A 26 -17.52 1.94 40.00
N THR A 27 -18.54 1.26 39.45
CA THR A 27 -18.48 -0.16 39.09
C THR A 27 -18.30 -0.33 37.58
N VAL A 28 -17.74 -1.48 37.18
CA VAL A 28 -17.63 -1.86 35.76
C VAL A 28 -19.02 -1.92 35.10
N ASP A 29 -20.06 -2.32 35.83
CA ASP A 29 -21.42 -2.36 35.33
C ASP A 29 -21.98 -0.97 35.01
N GLY A 30 -21.85 -0.01 35.93
CA GLY A 30 -22.29 1.36 35.67
C GLY A 30 -21.47 2.02 34.56
N ALA A 31 -20.17 1.77 34.52
CA ALA A 31 -19.31 2.19 33.41
C ALA A 31 -19.76 1.58 32.07
N ALA A 32 -20.19 0.31 32.05
CA ALA A 32 -20.68 -0.36 30.84
C ALA A 32 -22.01 0.23 30.36
N GLU A 33 -22.91 0.63 31.26
CA GLU A 33 -24.16 1.30 30.92
C GLU A 33 -23.93 2.70 30.31
N ILE A 34 -23.07 3.50 30.96
CA ILE A 34 -22.63 4.81 30.44
C ILE A 34 -22.04 4.61 29.04
N LEU A 35 -21.15 3.63 28.88
CA LEU A 35 -20.50 3.40 27.60
C LEU A 35 -21.50 2.97 26.51
N SER A 36 -22.43 2.07 26.83
CA SER A 36 -23.51 1.67 25.95
C SER A 36 -24.32 2.88 25.45
N LEU A 37 -24.72 3.78 26.36
CA LEU A 37 -25.44 5.01 26.02
C LEU A 37 -24.61 5.94 25.14
N LEU A 38 -23.34 6.17 25.48
CA LEU A 38 -22.43 7.00 24.68
C LEU A 38 -22.27 6.46 23.25
N LEU A 39 -22.17 5.15 23.08
CA LEU A 39 -22.10 4.52 21.76
C LEU A 39 -23.43 4.65 21.02
N ARG A 40 -24.59 4.46 21.67
CA ARG A 40 -25.91 4.70 21.06
C ARG A 40 -26.06 6.14 20.57
N ILE A 41 -25.68 7.11 21.41
CA ILE A 41 -25.64 8.53 21.05
C ILE A 41 -24.75 8.75 19.82
N ARG A 42 -23.57 8.12 19.78
CA ARG A 42 -22.67 8.19 18.62
C ARG A 42 -23.30 7.62 17.35
N PHE A 43 -23.98 6.47 17.42
CA PHE A 43 -24.71 5.89 16.28
C PHE A 43 -25.81 6.85 15.78
N TRP A 44 -26.62 7.40 16.69
CA TRP A 44 -27.67 8.35 16.33
C TRP A 44 -27.13 9.66 15.75
N LYS A 45 -26.03 10.20 16.30
CA LYS A 45 -25.33 11.37 15.73
C LYS A 45 -24.81 11.11 14.31
N ALA A 46 -24.50 9.85 13.99
CA ALA A 46 -24.14 9.41 12.64
C ALA A 46 -25.35 9.01 11.77
N ASN A 47 -26.59 9.30 12.21
CA ASN A 47 -27.83 8.89 11.55
C ASN A 47 -27.93 7.36 11.31
N ARG A 48 -27.43 6.56 12.26
CA ARG A 48 -27.47 5.08 12.22
C ARG A 48 -28.27 4.52 13.38
N LEU A 49 -28.89 3.37 13.14
CA LEU A 49 -29.43 2.55 14.22
C LEU A 49 -28.27 1.96 15.04
N PRO A 50 -28.34 1.99 16.39
CA PRO A 50 -27.38 1.31 17.24
C PRO A 50 -27.28 -0.17 16.89
N ASN A 51 -26.05 -0.65 16.81
CA ASN A 51 -25.78 -2.07 16.61
C ASN A 51 -25.59 -2.73 17.98
N ASP A 52 -26.55 -3.57 18.38
CA ASP A 52 -26.56 -4.19 19.71
C ASP A 52 -25.32 -5.07 19.98
N ASP A 53 -24.64 -5.60 18.96
CA ASP A 53 -23.37 -6.34 19.14
C ASP A 53 -22.26 -5.47 19.75
N ILE A 54 -22.37 -4.14 19.67
CA ILE A 54 -21.45 -3.19 20.31
C ILE A 54 -22.15 -2.43 21.44
N THR A 55 -23.39 -1.99 21.20
CA THR A 55 -24.11 -1.10 22.11
C THR A 55 -24.90 -1.83 23.19
N ALA A 56 -24.83 -3.15 23.27
CA ALA A 56 -25.34 -3.87 24.43
C ALA A 56 -24.42 -3.66 25.63
N VAL A 57 -25.03 -3.48 26.81
CA VAL A 57 -24.30 -3.32 28.08
C VAL A 57 -23.36 -4.51 28.34
N ALA A 58 -23.76 -5.73 27.97
CA ALA A 58 -22.93 -6.92 28.10
C ALA A 58 -21.63 -6.84 27.27
N CYS A 59 -21.72 -6.37 26.02
CA CYS A 59 -20.56 -6.18 25.14
C CYS A 59 -19.64 -5.06 25.65
N CYS A 60 -20.22 -3.95 26.11
CA CYS A 60 -19.48 -2.84 26.72
C CYS A 60 -18.74 -3.28 27.99
N ARG A 61 -19.37 -4.11 28.82
CA ARG A 61 -18.75 -4.68 30.02
C ARG A 61 -17.53 -5.52 29.68
N GLU A 62 -17.66 -6.44 28.72
CA GLU A 62 -16.55 -7.29 28.28
C GLU A 62 -15.38 -6.45 27.74
N LEU A 63 -15.66 -5.42 26.94
CA LEU A 63 -14.65 -4.50 26.43
C LEU A 63 -13.91 -3.77 27.56
N LEU A 64 -14.64 -3.24 28.54
CA LEU A 64 -14.06 -2.53 29.69
C LEU A 64 -13.21 -3.45 30.57
N GLN A 65 -13.60 -4.72 30.71
CA GLN A 65 -12.81 -5.73 31.42
C GLN A 65 -11.51 -6.06 30.69
N ARG A 66 -11.56 -6.19 29.35
CA ARG A 66 -10.38 -6.42 28.51
C ARG A 66 -9.45 -5.20 28.45
N ARG A 67 -9.97 -3.99 28.71
CA ARG A 67 -9.21 -2.72 28.59
C ARG A 67 -9.36 -1.85 29.85
N PRO A 68 -8.62 -2.14 30.94
CA PRO A 68 -8.72 -1.39 32.20
C PRO A 68 -8.41 0.12 32.06
N THR A 69 -7.54 0.50 31.13
CA THR A 69 -7.23 1.91 30.83
C THR A 69 -8.45 2.66 30.30
N LEU A 70 -9.29 2.01 29.49
CA LEU A 70 -10.53 2.59 28.99
C LEU A 70 -11.54 2.83 30.11
N HIS A 71 -11.65 1.88 31.05
CA HIS A 71 -12.49 2.03 32.23
C HIS A 71 -12.03 3.21 33.10
N LEU A 72 -10.72 3.36 33.31
CA LEU A 72 -10.17 4.50 34.05
C LEU A 72 -10.46 5.84 33.37
N LEU A 73 -10.31 5.93 32.04
CA LEU A 73 -10.63 7.13 31.26
C LEU A 73 -12.12 7.49 31.38
N LEU A 74 -13.00 6.50 31.22
CA LEU A 74 -14.45 6.70 31.34
C LEU A 74 -14.85 7.21 32.72
N ARG A 75 -14.29 6.61 33.77
CA ARG A 75 -14.48 7.04 35.15
C ARG A 75 -13.99 8.48 35.37
N THR A 76 -12.83 8.81 34.85
CA THR A 76 -12.23 10.15 34.99
C THR A 76 -13.07 11.21 34.30
N ALA A 77 -13.50 10.98 33.06
CA ALA A 77 -14.37 11.91 32.33
C ALA A 77 -15.72 12.10 33.02
N HIS A 78 -16.32 11.02 33.51
CA HIS A 78 -17.63 11.06 34.17
C HIS A 78 -17.63 11.80 35.51
N MET A 79 -16.48 11.85 36.21
CA MET A 79 -16.35 12.57 37.49
C MET A 79 -16.15 14.08 37.35
N GLN A 80 -15.98 14.60 36.12
CA GLN A 80 -15.84 16.04 35.90
C GLN A 80 -17.18 16.76 36.07
N GLU A 81 -17.16 18.00 36.56
CA GLU A 81 -18.38 18.83 36.71
C GLU A 81 -19.10 19.03 35.36
N ALA A 82 -18.33 19.08 34.28
CA ALA A 82 -18.80 19.04 32.90
C ALA A 82 -18.13 17.85 32.18
N PRO A 83 -18.77 16.66 32.15
CA PRO A 83 -18.16 15.47 31.58
C PRO A 83 -17.82 15.65 30.10
N ASP A 84 -16.52 15.57 29.76
CA ASP A 84 -16.08 15.48 28.37
C ASP A 84 -15.75 14.03 28.00
N TYR A 85 -16.68 13.39 27.28
CA TYR A 85 -16.49 12.03 26.78
C TYR A 85 -15.77 11.96 25.43
N SER A 86 -15.41 13.10 24.84
CA SER A 86 -14.74 13.14 23.54
C SER A 86 -13.47 12.29 23.53
N PRO A 87 -12.55 12.35 24.52
CA PRO A 87 -11.34 11.52 24.54
C PRO A 87 -11.62 10.02 24.53
N ILE A 88 -12.77 9.61 25.11
CA ILE A 88 -13.20 8.21 25.12
C ILE A 88 -13.74 7.86 23.74
N LEU A 89 -14.75 8.56 23.23
CA LEU A 89 -15.33 8.28 21.91
C LEU A 89 -14.28 8.36 20.78
N ASP A 90 -13.26 9.19 20.98
CA ASP A 90 -12.15 9.43 20.09
C ASP A 90 -10.98 8.48 20.31
N SER A 91 -11.06 7.65 21.34
CA SER A 91 -10.11 6.57 21.58
C SER A 91 -10.14 5.63 20.37
N PRO A 92 -8.96 5.21 19.88
CA PRO A 92 -8.90 4.21 18.83
C PRO A 92 -9.43 2.85 19.33
N ALA A 93 -9.60 2.70 20.66
CA ALA A 93 -10.22 1.56 21.27
C ALA A 93 -11.68 1.28 20.87
N PHE A 94 -12.39 2.26 20.29
CA PHE A 94 -13.75 2.06 19.83
C PHE A 94 -13.78 1.63 18.37
N PRO A 95 -14.51 0.53 18.05
CA PRO A 95 -14.68 0.11 16.68
C PRO A 95 -15.32 1.25 15.88
N ALA A 96 -14.89 1.41 14.64
CA ALA A 96 -15.60 2.26 13.71
C ALA A 96 -17.06 1.80 13.62
N LEU A 97 -17.97 2.71 13.25
CA LEU A 97 -19.40 2.43 13.11
C LEU A 97 -19.71 1.56 11.89
N VAL A 98 -18.83 0.62 11.53
CA VAL A 98 -18.99 -0.30 10.42
C VAL A 98 -19.94 -1.44 10.77
N SER A 99 -20.50 -2.10 9.76
CA SER A 99 -21.41 -3.22 9.93
C SER A 99 -20.76 -4.43 10.62
N THR A 100 -21.58 -5.39 11.05
CA THR A 100 -21.11 -6.68 11.55
C THR A 100 -20.28 -7.43 10.49
N LYS A 101 -20.69 -7.45 9.21
CA LYS A 101 -19.94 -8.06 8.09
C LYS A 101 -18.54 -7.44 7.91
N SER A 102 -18.45 -6.12 7.99
CA SER A 102 -17.16 -5.41 7.94
C SER A 102 -16.27 -5.75 9.14
N ARG A 103 -16.85 -5.91 10.35
CA ARG A 103 -16.10 -6.33 11.55
C ARG A 103 -15.56 -7.75 11.46
N GLU A 104 -16.36 -8.67 10.94
CA GLU A 104 -15.92 -10.07 10.71
C GLU A 104 -14.70 -10.14 9.78
N ILE A 105 -14.56 -9.19 8.86
CA ILE A 105 -13.38 -9.08 7.99
C ILE A 105 -12.21 -8.43 8.74
N LEU A 106 -12.46 -7.40 9.54
CA LEU A 106 -11.46 -6.65 10.31
C LEU A 106 -10.85 -7.47 11.46
N GLN A 107 -11.62 -8.32 12.13
CA GLN A 107 -11.14 -9.09 13.29
C GLN A 107 -9.92 -9.98 12.95
N PRO A 108 -9.94 -10.84 11.91
CA PRO A 108 -8.76 -11.62 11.53
C PRO A 108 -7.55 -10.78 11.12
N ILE A 109 -7.79 -9.58 10.57
CA ILE A 109 -6.73 -8.62 10.26
C ILE A 109 -6.08 -8.15 11.56
N GLY A 110 -6.87 -7.75 12.56
CA GLY A 110 -6.40 -7.33 13.87
C GLY A 110 -5.60 -8.41 14.62
N GLU A 111 -6.10 -9.64 14.67
CA GLU A 111 -5.41 -10.77 15.32
C GLU A 111 -4.03 -11.05 14.70
N LYS A 112 -3.90 -10.89 13.38
CA LYS A 112 -2.62 -11.03 12.68
C LYS A 112 -1.73 -9.80 12.84
N MET A 113 -2.32 -8.60 12.89
CA MET A 113 -1.60 -7.35 13.15
C MET A 113 -0.86 -7.40 14.48
N GLU A 114 -1.50 -7.89 15.54
CA GLU A 114 -0.86 -8.02 16.85
C GLU A 114 0.40 -8.90 16.79
N LYS A 115 0.35 -10.01 16.05
CA LYS A 115 1.50 -10.91 15.84
C LYS A 115 2.62 -10.25 15.03
N HIS A 116 2.27 -9.54 13.96
CA HIS A 116 3.24 -8.82 13.12
C HIS A 116 3.90 -7.65 13.84
N ALA A 117 3.10 -6.87 14.57
CA ALA A 117 3.58 -5.82 15.45
C ALA A 117 4.48 -6.38 16.57
N ALA A 118 4.34 -7.67 16.91
CA ALA A 118 5.18 -8.36 17.89
C ALA A 118 6.48 -8.98 17.33
N ASN A 119 6.84 -8.75 16.05
CA ASN A 119 8.12 -9.08 15.39
C ASN A 119 8.13 -10.31 14.46
N GLU A 120 6.98 -10.78 13.98
CA GLU A 120 6.92 -11.76 12.89
C GLU A 120 6.75 -11.02 11.56
N SER A 121 7.65 -11.17 10.58
CA SER A 121 7.42 -10.62 9.23
C SER A 121 6.57 -11.57 8.39
N PHE A 122 5.59 -11.04 7.64
CA PHE A 122 4.67 -11.84 6.83
C PHE A 122 5.26 -12.36 5.52
N LEU A 123 6.32 -11.73 5.02
CA LEU A 123 6.92 -12.12 3.76
C LEU A 123 7.85 -13.31 3.99
N PRO A 124 7.69 -14.43 3.28
CA PRO A 124 8.55 -15.59 3.48
C PRO A 124 10.00 -15.21 3.12
N LEU A 125 10.92 -15.52 4.05
CA LEU A 125 12.35 -15.43 3.78
C LEU A 125 12.72 -16.46 2.70
N TRP A 126 13.60 -16.05 1.81
CA TRP A 126 14.27 -17.00 0.91
C TRP A 126 15.26 -17.82 1.72
N ALA A 127 15.05 -19.13 1.71
CA ALA A 127 15.99 -20.14 2.18
C ALA A 127 16.75 -20.68 0.95
N PRO A 128 17.99 -20.21 0.67
CA PRO A 128 18.75 -20.66 -0.49
C PRO A 128 19.00 -22.18 -0.46
N GLU A 129 19.09 -22.79 0.72
CA GLU A 129 19.31 -24.23 0.92
C GLU A 129 18.08 -25.10 0.62
N LYS A 130 16.89 -24.50 0.52
CA LYS A 130 15.61 -25.21 0.28
C LYS A 130 15.04 -24.93 -1.10
N GLN A 131 15.84 -24.37 -2.00
CA GLN A 131 15.36 -23.99 -3.32
C GLN A 131 15.18 -25.21 -4.23
N LEU A 132 14.14 -25.20 -5.06
CA LEU A 132 13.82 -26.25 -6.05
C LEU A 132 14.76 -26.26 -7.27
N GLY A 133 15.94 -25.65 -7.17
CA GLY A 133 16.89 -25.47 -8.26
C GLY A 133 18.26 -26.05 -7.90
N PRO A 134 19.32 -25.69 -8.66
CA PRO A 134 20.68 -26.08 -8.31
C PRO A 134 21.02 -25.63 -6.90
N THR A 135 21.54 -26.56 -6.09
CA THR A 135 21.87 -26.32 -4.69
C THR A 135 23.25 -25.67 -4.57
N TYR A 136 23.34 -24.62 -3.77
CA TYR A 136 24.63 -24.09 -3.36
C TYR A 136 25.33 -25.11 -2.44
N GLU A 137 26.48 -25.62 -2.85
CA GLU A 137 27.24 -26.61 -2.05
C GLU A 137 28.15 -25.93 -1.03
N ASP A 138 28.64 -24.72 -1.33
CA ASP A 138 29.58 -23.99 -0.49
C ASP A 138 28.87 -23.32 0.70
N THR A 139 29.30 -23.67 1.91
CA THR A 139 28.72 -23.20 3.17
C THR A 139 28.90 -21.70 3.37
N ASP A 140 30.04 -21.13 2.96
CA ASP A 140 30.27 -19.68 3.04
C ASP A 140 29.36 -18.90 2.09
N THR A 141 29.11 -19.45 0.89
CA THR A 141 28.14 -18.91 -0.07
C THR A 141 26.72 -18.96 0.50
N LEU A 142 26.29 -20.09 1.06
CA LEU A 142 24.99 -20.21 1.71
C LEU A 142 24.84 -19.21 2.87
N ALA A 143 25.87 -19.07 3.71
CA ALA A 143 25.86 -18.12 4.83
C ALA A 143 25.75 -16.67 4.33
N HIS A 144 26.49 -16.31 3.28
CA HIS A 144 26.39 -14.99 2.65
C HIS A 144 24.99 -14.75 2.11
N LEU A 145 24.41 -15.66 1.32
CA LEU A 145 23.08 -15.50 0.73
C LEU A 145 21.97 -15.44 1.78
N ALA A 146 22.06 -16.26 2.84
CA ALA A 146 21.15 -16.20 3.98
C ALA A 146 21.22 -14.84 4.70
N SER A 147 22.43 -14.25 4.80
CA SER A 147 22.62 -12.94 5.44
C SER A 147 21.97 -11.77 4.71
N LEU A 148 21.65 -11.94 3.41
CA LEU A 148 20.94 -10.92 2.62
C LEU A 148 19.49 -10.74 3.06
N GLY A 149 18.90 -11.75 3.73
CA GLY A 149 17.52 -11.68 4.21
C GLY A 149 16.48 -11.46 3.11
N LEU A 150 16.74 -11.95 1.89
CA LEU A 150 15.84 -11.75 0.74
C LEU A 150 14.46 -12.38 0.98
N ARG A 151 13.45 -11.81 0.35
CA ARG A 151 12.05 -12.27 0.44
C ARG A 151 11.59 -12.88 -0.88
N LYS A 152 10.58 -13.74 -0.81
CA LYS A 152 9.89 -14.32 -1.98
C LYS A 152 8.47 -13.81 -2.10
N SER A 153 7.94 -13.77 -3.33
CA SER A 153 6.54 -13.41 -3.64
C SER A 153 5.52 -14.39 -3.01
N GLY A 154 5.95 -15.60 -2.68
CA GLY A 154 5.13 -16.63 -2.05
C GLY A 154 5.93 -17.90 -1.77
N VAL A 155 5.33 -18.83 -1.04
CA VAL A 155 6.00 -20.07 -0.59
C VAL A 155 6.48 -20.92 -1.77
N LEU A 156 5.70 -20.95 -2.86
CA LEU A 156 5.99 -21.73 -4.06
C LEU A 156 6.63 -20.93 -5.20
N SER A 157 6.80 -19.62 -5.03
CA SER A 157 7.41 -18.77 -6.07
C SER A 157 8.94 -18.82 -5.96
N LEU A 158 9.60 -18.86 -7.11
CA LEU A 158 11.05 -18.68 -7.20
C LEU A 158 11.43 -17.20 -7.29
N ASP A 159 10.47 -16.30 -7.48
CA ASP A 159 10.71 -14.89 -7.71
C ASP A 159 11.18 -14.22 -6.41
N LEU A 160 12.43 -13.75 -6.43
CA LEU A 160 13.00 -12.97 -5.35
C LEU A 160 12.54 -11.52 -5.43
N GLN A 161 12.12 -10.99 -4.30
CA GLN A 161 11.68 -9.61 -4.14
C GLN A 161 12.89 -8.71 -3.87
N ILE A 162 13.76 -8.55 -4.87
CA ILE A 162 14.96 -7.72 -4.76
C ILE A 162 14.59 -6.27 -4.40
N ILE A 163 13.43 -5.79 -4.87
CA ILE A 163 12.89 -4.46 -4.51
C ILE A 163 12.62 -4.30 -3.00
N LEU A 164 12.60 -5.38 -2.21
CA LEU A 164 12.45 -5.33 -0.75
C LEU A 164 13.74 -5.59 0.01
N HIS A 165 14.85 -5.89 -0.69
CA HIS A 165 16.15 -6.07 -0.06
C HIS A 165 16.58 -4.78 0.64
N ASP A 166 16.96 -4.88 1.91
CA ASP A 166 17.39 -3.74 2.73
C ASP A 166 16.37 -2.59 2.79
N LEU A 167 15.08 -2.93 2.83
CA LEU A 167 13.98 -1.96 2.91
C LEU A 167 14.10 -1.07 4.16
N GLY A 168 14.02 0.25 3.97
CA GLY A 168 14.29 1.25 5.01
C GLY A 168 15.77 1.63 5.11
N GLY A 169 16.65 0.98 4.35
CA GLY A 169 18.08 1.21 4.38
C GLY A 169 18.53 2.53 3.75
N PHE A 170 17.65 3.25 3.02
CA PHE A 170 18.02 4.50 2.33
C PHE A 170 18.48 5.60 3.29
N GLU A 171 18.03 5.59 4.54
CA GLU A 171 18.47 6.55 5.58
C GLU A 171 19.99 6.50 5.82
N ARG A 172 20.64 5.35 5.58
CA ARG A 172 22.09 5.18 5.76
C ARG A 172 22.91 5.70 4.57
N HIS A 173 22.24 6.13 3.50
CA HIS A 173 22.86 6.60 2.27
C HIS A 173 22.45 8.05 2.01
N PRO A 174 23.32 9.05 2.28
CA PRO A 174 22.94 10.47 2.27
C PRO A 174 22.25 10.95 0.99
N VAL A 175 22.71 10.48 -0.18
CA VAL A 175 22.12 10.84 -1.49
C VAL A 175 20.70 10.28 -1.62
N LEU A 176 20.49 9.02 -1.23
CA LEU A 176 19.19 8.37 -1.31
C LEU A 176 18.21 8.92 -0.26
N ALA A 177 18.69 9.14 0.97
CA ALA A 177 17.94 9.80 2.03
C ALA A 177 17.44 11.19 1.59
N ASN A 178 18.30 11.98 0.94
CA ASN A 178 17.92 13.30 0.40
C ASN A 178 16.89 13.21 -0.75
N ARG A 179 16.90 12.14 -1.55
CA ARG A 179 15.83 11.92 -2.56
C ARG A 179 14.50 11.63 -1.87
N VAL A 180 14.50 10.74 -0.87
CA VAL A 180 13.29 10.42 -0.09
C VAL A 180 12.73 11.67 0.59
N SER A 181 13.58 12.48 1.25
CA SER A 181 13.13 13.69 1.95
C SER A 181 12.55 14.76 1.03
N ARG A 182 13.08 14.89 -0.20
CA ARG A 182 12.52 15.80 -1.22
C ARG A 182 11.18 15.32 -1.78
N LEU A 183 10.95 14.01 -1.82
CA LEU A 183 9.67 13.44 -2.24
C LEU A 183 8.62 13.57 -1.13
N PHE A 184 8.96 13.21 0.12
CA PHE A 184 8.05 13.21 1.26
C PHE A 184 8.03 14.55 2.03
N THR A 185 7.65 15.62 1.34
CA THR A 185 7.35 16.94 1.94
C THR A 185 5.83 17.14 2.06
N PRO A 186 5.32 18.12 2.83
CA PRO A 186 3.88 18.37 2.96
C PRO A 186 3.13 18.70 1.66
N LYS A 187 3.83 18.99 0.56
CA LYS A 187 3.24 19.29 -0.74
C LYS A 187 2.93 18.02 -1.52
N ASN A 188 1.77 18.02 -2.18
CA ASN A 188 1.36 16.95 -3.07
C ASN A 188 2.28 16.86 -4.29
N LYS A 189 2.55 15.65 -4.81
CA LYS A 189 3.49 15.46 -5.93
C LYS A 189 3.03 14.45 -6.95
N PHE A 190 3.45 14.67 -8.20
CA PHE A 190 3.57 13.66 -9.23
C PHE A 190 5.03 13.22 -9.36
N LEU A 191 5.29 11.94 -9.13
CA LEU A 191 6.58 11.30 -9.37
C LEU A 191 6.53 10.57 -10.72
N VAL A 192 7.05 11.22 -11.77
CA VAL A 192 6.91 10.73 -13.15
C VAL A 192 8.27 10.45 -13.76
N ASN A 193 8.51 9.20 -14.12
CA ASN A 193 9.74 8.77 -14.79
C ASN A 193 9.52 7.43 -15.51
N ALA A 194 10.45 7.03 -16.38
CA ALA A 194 10.41 5.79 -17.13
C ALA A 194 10.21 4.53 -16.25
N SER A 195 9.73 3.44 -16.85
CA SER A 195 9.54 2.15 -16.16
C SER A 195 10.87 1.61 -15.62
N GLY A 196 10.89 1.12 -14.37
CA GLY A 196 12.08 0.50 -13.78
C GLY A 196 13.15 1.46 -13.22
N THR A 197 12.88 2.76 -13.17
CA THR A 197 13.78 3.81 -12.63
C THR A 197 13.81 3.91 -11.11
N GLY A 198 13.09 3.07 -10.37
CA GLY A 198 13.10 3.05 -8.90
C GLY A 198 12.00 3.85 -8.21
N LYS A 199 11.02 4.40 -8.94
CA LYS A 199 9.85 5.11 -8.38
C LYS A 199 9.20 4.36 -7.20
N THR A 200 8.79 3.11 -7.43
CA THR A 200 8.14 2.25 -6.43
C THR A 200 9.02 2.04 -5.21
N ARG A 201 10.33 1.77 -5.40
CA ARG A 201 11.27 1.63 -4.26
C ARG A 201 11.39 2.93 -3.47
N LEU A 202 11.43 4.09 -4.13
CA LEU A 202 11.51 5.39 -3.47
C LEU A 202 10.25 5.68 -2.63
N CYS A 203 9.07 5.30 -3.15
CA CYS A 203 7.82 5.35 -2.40
C CYS A 203 7.84 4.43 -1.16
N TYR A 204 8.36 3.20 -1.28
CA TYR A 204 8.49 2.27 -0.17
C TYR A 204 9.42 2.82 0.92
N GLU A 205 10.59 3.33 0.53
CA GLU A 205 11.57 3.90 1.45
C GLU A 205 11.04 5.12 2.20
N GLY A 206 10.27 5.97 1.53
CA GLY A 206 9.62 7.08 2.22
C GLY A 206 8.50 6.66 3.15
N LEU A 207 7.79 5.58 2.87
CA LEU A 207 6.81 4.99 3.80
C LEU A 207 7.44 4.19 4.95
N CYS A 208 8.72 3.80 4.85
CA CYS A 208 9.48 3.30 6.00
C CYS A 208 9.82 4.41 7.00
N THR A 209 9.92 5.66 6.54
CA THR A 209 10.34 6.81 7.34
C THR A 209 9.18 7.75 7.70
N ASN A 210 8.05 7.65 6.99
CA ASN A 210 6.85 8.46 7.21
C ASN A 210 5.60 7.58 7.37
N TRP A 211 4.61 8.04 8.13
CA TRP A 211 3.32 7.36 8.19
C TRP A 211 2.54 7.60 6.89
N GLY A 212 1.98 6.55 6.32
CA GLY A 212 1.17 6.70 5.12
C GLY A 212 0.51 5.42 4.66
N LEU A 213 -0.30 5.58 3.62
CA LEU A 213 -1.06 4.53 2.96
C LEU A 213 -0.50 4.32 1.56
N TYR A 214 -0.32 3.07 1.16
CA TYR A 214 0.14 2.66 -0.16
C TYR A 214 -1.01 2.04 -0.95
N PHE A 215 -1.28 2.62 -2.12
CA PHE A 215 -2.20 2.13 -3.12
C PHE A 215 -1.45 1.92 -4.43
N THR A 216 -1.86 0.92 -5.21
CA THR A 216 -1.39 0.74 -6.59
C THR A 216 -2.58 0.46 -7.47
N PHE A 217 -2.59 1.01 -8.70
CA PHE A 217 -3.63 0.67 -9.67
C PHE A 217 -3.42 -0.70 -10.33
N TYR A 218 -2.20 -1.22 -10.26
CA TYR A 218 -1.83 -2.46 -10.92
C TYR A 218 -0.86 -3.24 -10.04
N VAL A 219 -1.16 -4.51 -9.82
CA VAL A 219 -0.25 -5.42 -9.14
C VAL A 219 0.42 -6.29 -10.18
N ASP A 220 1.73 -6.08 -10.37
CA ASP A 220 2.52 -6.80 -11.35
C ASP A 220 2.83 -8.26 -10.93
N SER A 221 3.73 -8.92 -11.65
CA SER A 221 4.15 -10.31 -11.36
C SER A 221 4.81 -10.47 -9.98
N SER A 222 5.31 -9.38 -9.36
CA SER A 222 5.84 -9.41 -8.00
C SER A 222 4.73 -9.64 -6.97
N ARG A 223 3.45 -9.43 -7.33
CA ARG A 223 2.29 -9.58 -6.44
C ARG A 223 2.36 -8.69 -5.19
N LEU A 224 3.09 -7.58 -5.26
CA LEU A 224 3.18 -6.60 -4.18
C LEU A 224 2.04 -5.59 -4.28
N GLY A 225 1.31 -5.43 -3.19
CA GLY A 225 0.16 -4.54 -3.07
C GLY A 225 -1.16 -5.29 -2.96
N SER A 226 -2.22 -4.53 -2.70
CA SER A 226 -3.58 -5.05 -2.76
C SER A 226 -4.16 -4.90 -4.14
N PHE A 227 -5.09 -5.80 -4.45
CA PHE A 227 -5.91 -5.76 -5.65
C PHE A 227 -7.17 -4.91 -5.45
N ASP A 228 -7.32 -4.20 -4.33
CA ASP A 228 -8.51 -3.38 -4.03
C ASP A 228 -8.84 -2.37 -5.14
N MET A 229 -7.86 -1.59 -5.58
CA MET A 229 -8.03 -0.63 -6.68
C MET A 229 -8.35 -1.36 -8.00
N GLU A 230 -7.52 -2.31 -8.41
CA GLU A 230 -7.66 -3.05 -9.68
C GLU A 230 -9.01 -3.80 -9.76
N PHE A 231 -9.41 -4.46 -8.69
CA PHE A 231 -10.67 -5.19 -8.63
C PHE A 231 -11.87 -4.27 -8.69
N ILE A 232 -11.84 -3.13 -7.99
CA ILE A 232 -12.91 -2.13 -8.08
C ILE A 232 -12.96 -1.53 -9.47
N LEU A 233 -11.83 -1.30 -10.13
CA LEU A 233 -11.82 -0.90 -11.54
C LEU A 233 -12.54 -1.92 -12.41
N ASP A 234 -12.27 -3.20 -12.24
CA ASP A 234 -12.91 -4.26 -13.01
C ASP A 234 -14.39 -4.40 -12.69
N SER A 235 -14.77 -4.24 -11.42
CA SER A 235 -16.17 -4.22 -10.98
C SER A 235 -16.91 -3.04 -11.60
N VAL A 236 -16.31 -1.84 -11.57
CA VAL A 236 -16.86 -0.63 -12.19
C VAL A 236 -16.91 -0.76 -13.71
N LYS A 237 -15.99 -1.49 -14.35
CA LYS A 237 -16.06 -1.78 -15.80
C LYS A 237 -17.19 -2.75 -16.15
N ALA A 238 -17.44 -3.73 -15.28
CA ALA A 238 -18.46 -4.76 -15.47
C ALA A 238 -19.87 -4.24 -15.13
N ASP A 239 -19.95 -3.29 -14.20
CA ASP A 239 -21.19 -2.64 -13.83
C ASP A 239 -21.70 -1.76 -14.98
N GLY A 240 -22.79 -2.19 -15.61
CA GLY A 240 -23.46 -1.44 -16.68
C GLY A 240 -23.93 -0.05 -16.24
N ASP A 241 -24.00 0.21 -14.92
CA ASP A 241 -24.31 1.53 -14.37
C ASP A 241 -23.21 2.55 -14.58
N PHE A 242 -21.95 2.12 -14.76
CA PHE A 242 -20.85 3.00 -15.13
C PHE A 242 -20.93 3.30 -16.62
N ALA A 243 -21.79 4.27 -16.94
CA ALA A 243 -22.16 4.60 -18.30
C ALA A 243 -20.90 4.88 -19.14
N ARG A 244 -20.83 4.23 -20.30
CA ARG A 244 -19.96 4.72 -21.37
C ARG A 244 -20.58 6.02 -21.85
N VAL A 245 -20.03 7.14 -21.42
CA VAL A 245 -20.26 8.45 -22.04
C VAL A 245 -19.59 8.38 -23.42
N LEU A 246 -20.25 7.71 -24.37
CA LEU A 246 -19.80 7.62 -25.75
C LEU A 246 -20.23 8.89 -26.44
N GLY A 247 -19.39 9.94 -26.46
CA GLY A 247 -19.34 11.03 -27.48
C GLY A 247 -20.62 11.65 -28.05
N LEU A 248 -21.78 11.33 -27.51
CA LEU A 248 -23.09 11.74 -27.96
C LEU A 248 -23.42 12.99 -27.16
N LYS A 249 -23.89 14.03 -27.86
CA LYS A 249 -24.46 15.25 -27.28
C LYS A 249 -25.81 14.93 -26.66
N ASP A 250 -25.82 13.98 -25.73
CA ASP A 250 -26.99 13.55 -25.01
C ASP A 250 -27.29 14.59 -23.92
N PRO A 251 -28.50 15.16 -23.84
CA PRO A 251 -28.89 16.02 -22.72
C PRO A 251 -28.65 15.38 -21.34
N ASP A 252 -28.55 14.05 -21.26
CA ASP A 252 -28.28 13.32 -20.02
C ASP A 252 -26.77 13.19 -19.68
N GLN A 253 -25.86 13.68 -20.53
CA GLN A 253 -24.41 13.56 -20.33
C GLN A 253 -23.95 14.11 -18.97
N ALA A 254 -24.50 15.26 -18.54
CA ALA A 254 -24.15 15.86 -17.26
C ALA A 254 -24.58 14.98 -16.07
N GLN A 255 -25.76 14.34 -16.17
CA GLN A 255 -26.27 13.42 -15.16
C GLN A 255 -25.42 12.14 -15.09
N LEU A 256 -25.01 11.61 -16.25
CA LEU A 256 -24.13 10.44 -16.32
C LEU A 256 -22.74 10.73 -15.74
N ILE A 257 -22.15 11.89 -16.03
CA ILE A 257 -20.88 12.31 -15.42
C ILE A 257 -21.04 12.43 -13.90
N ALA A 258 -22.12 13.05 -13.42
CA ALA A 258 -22.39 13.15 -11.99
C ALA A 258 -22.57 11.76 -11.34
N LYS A 259 -23.27 10.84 -12.00
CA LYS A 259 -23.41 9.44 -11.56
C LYS A 259 -22.05 8.75 -11.47
N ASN A 260 -21.22 8.86 -12.50
CA ASN A 260 -19.88 8.26 -12.52
C ASN A 260 -18.98 8.84 -11.41
N ARG A 261 -19.06 10.15 -11.15
CA ARG A 261 -18.34 10.78 -10.02
C ARG A 261 -18.80 10.26 -8.68
N ASN A 262 -20.11 10.09 -8.49
CA ASN A 262 -20.66 9.52 -7.26
C ASN A 262 -20.20 8.05 -7.06
N LEU A 263 -20.14 7.26 -8.15
CA LEU A 263 -19.58 5.91 -8.11
C LEU A 263 -18.11 5.91 -7.72
N VAL A 264 -17.29 6.78 -8.30
CA VAL A 264 -15.87 6.93 -7.92
C VAL A 264 -15.75 7.33 -6.45
N PHE A 265 -16.49 8.36 -6.03
CA PHE A 265 -16.47 8.83 -4.66
C PHE A 265 -16.81 7.71 -3.66
N ARG A 266 -17.87 6.94 -3.95
CA ARG A 266 -18.30 5.82 -3.12
C ARG A 266 -17.27 4.70 -3.08
N TRP A 267 -16.90 4.13 -4.22
CA TRP A 267 -16.07 2.93 -4.26
C TRP A 267 -14.63 3.21 -3.87
N PHE A 268 -14.02 4.28 -4.38
CA PHE A 268 -12.66 4.64 -3.98
C PHE A 268 -12.62 5.25 -2.58
N GLY A 269 -13.69 5.90 -2.12
CA GLY A 269 -13.80 6.27 -0.71
C GLY A 269 -13.88 5.04 0.20
N ALA A 270 -14.56 3.96 -0.22
CA ALA A 270 -14.56 2.69 0.51
C ALA A 270 -13.17 2.01 0.53
N VAL A 271 -12.38 2.12 -0.54
CA VAL A 271 -10.96 1.69 -0.56
C VAL A 271 -10.15 2.47 0.48
N LEU A 272 -10.27 3.80 0.46
CA LEU A 272 -9.58 4.65 1.43
C LEU A 272 -9.98 4.31 2.86
N LEU A 273 -11.29 4.19 3.13
CA LEU A 273 -11.80 3.82 4.44
C LEU A 273 -11.30 2.44 4.89
N SER A 274 -11.31 1.44 4.01
CA SER A 274 -10.77 0.10 4.28
C SER A 274 -9.33 0.17 4.82
N ARG A 275 -8.47 0.97 4.17
CA ARG A 275 -7.07 1.15 4.61
C ARG A 275 -6.94 1.96 5.89
N LEU A 276 -7.75 2.99 6.08
CA LEU A 276 -7.75 3.77 7.32
C LEU A 276 -8.17 2.92 8.53
N LEU A 277 -9.19 2.07 8.39
CA LEU A 277 -9.65 1.18 9.45
C LEU A 277 -8.59 0.12 9.79
N ALA A 278 -7.97 -0.48 8.77
CA ALA A 278 -6.85 -1.38 8.98
C ALA A 278 -5.67 -0.67 9.67
N PHE A 279 -5.35 0.55 9.25
CA PHE A 279 -4.24 1.31 9.86
C PHE A 279 -4.54 1.66 11.32
N GLN A 280 -5.79 2.01 11.66
CA GLN A 280 -6.21 2.21 13.03
C GLN A 280 -5.97 0.96 13.89
N LEU A 281 -6.39 -0.22 13.41
CA LEU A 281 -6.14 -1.49 14.12
C LEU A 281 -4.64 -1.76 14.32
N PHE A 282 -3.82 -1.45 13.32
CA PHE A 282 -2.37 -1.58 13.43
C PHE A 282 -1.80 -0.65 14.51
N LEU A 283 -2.26 0.60 14.57
CA LEU A 283 -1.83 1.56 15.59
C LEU A 283 -2.30 1.14 16.99
N ASP A 284 -3.50 0.58 17.12
CA ASP A 284 -4.00 0.03 18.39
C ASP A 284 -3.11 -1.11 18.90
N ALA A 285 -2.74 -2.06 18.04
CA ALA A 285 -1.86 -3.17 18.37
C ALA A 285 -0.46 -2.70 18.85
N ARG A 286 -0.03 -1.49 18.44
CA ARG A 286 1.25 -0.89 18.86
C ARG A 286 1.24 -0.34 20.28
N THR A 287 0.10 0.17 20.76
CA THR A 287 0.00 0.98 22.00
C THR A 287 0.48 0.31 23.30
N HIS A 288 0.91 -0.96 23.24
CA HIS A 288 1.51 -1.67 24.36
C HIS A 288 3.04 -1.48 24.51
N ARG A 289 3.72 -0.68 23.67
CA ARG A 289 5.20 -0.54 23.70
C ARG A 289 5.66 0.91 23.44
N ASP A 290 6.01 1.64 24.50
CA ASP A 290 6.56 3.01 24.45
C ASP A 290 8.06 3.01 24.15
N ASP A 291 8.44 2.87 22.88
CA ASP A 291 9.83 3.09 22.45
C ASP A 291 9.89 3.85 21.13
N SER A 292 10.48 5.05 21.18
CA SER A 292 10.68 5.93 20.02
C SER A 292 11.54 5.31 18.93
N THR A 293 12.47 4.41 19.28
CA THR A 293 13.33 3.71 18.30
C THR A 293 12.55 2.70 17.47
N LEU A 294 11.41 2.21 17.97
CA LEU A 294 10.56 1.28 17.24
C LEU A 294 9.71 1.96 16.14
N ASN A 295 9.68 3.30 16.08
CA ASN A 295 8.81 4.03 15.15
C ASN A 295 9.09 3.68 13.67
N THR A 296 10.35 3.63 13.26
CA THR A 296 10.75 3.23 11.89
C THR A 296 10.40 1.77 11.60
N ILE A 297 10.64 0.88 12.56
CA ILE A 297 10.28 -0.55 12.44
C ILE A 297 8.76 -0.71 12.28
N TYR A 298 7.95 0.03 13.03
CA TYR A 298 6.49 -0.02 12.91
C TYR A 298 6.01 0.52 11.57
N LYS A 299 6.58 1.61 11.06
CA LYS A 299 6.26 2.13 9.72
C LYS A 299 6.60 1.12 8.62
N MET A 300 7.79 0.53 8.68
CA MET A 300 8.20 -0.53 7.77
C MET A 300 7.25 -1.75 7.85
N ARG A 301 6.88 -2.19 9.04
CA ARG A 301 5.92 -3.29 9.22
C ARG A 301 4.54 -2.95 8.67
N TRP A 302 4.06 -1.73 8.88
CA TRP A 302 2.82 -1.26 8.29
C TRP A 302 2.89 -1.25 6.76
N LEU A 303 4.02 -0.85 6.17
CA LEU A 303 4.23 -0.96 4.73
C LEU A 303 4.20 -2.43 4.27
N GLU A 304 4.98 -3.33 4.89
CA GLU A 304 4.99 -4.76 4.54
C GLU A 304 3.58 -5.36 4.50
N MET A 305 2.74 -4.98 5.45
CA MET A 305 1.34 -5.40 5.48
C MET A 305 0.53 -4.93 4.28
N GLN A 306 0.76 -3.70 3.83
CA GLN A 306 0.10 -3.14 2.64
C GLN A 306 0.61 -3.77 1.34
N LEU A 307 1.86 -4.22 1.32
CA LEU A 307 2.49 -4.90 0.19
C LEU A 307 2.12 -6.39 0.11
N ALA A 308 1.77 -7.03 1.21
CA ALA A 308 1.50 -8.46 1.25
C ALA A 308 0.12 -8.82 1.83
N PRO A 309 -0.99 -8.19 1.42
CA PRO A 309 -2.28 -8.35 2.09
C PRO A 309 -2.86 -9.76 2.04
N ARG A 310 -2.44 -10.57 1.06
CA ARG A 310 -2.89 -11.96 0.94
C ARG A 310 -2.32 -12.88 2.01
N THR A 311 -1.22 -12.50 2.66
CA THR A 311 -0.63 -13.25 3.78
C THR A 311 -1.55 -13.26 5.02
N PHE A 312 -2.54 -12.35 5.07
CA PHE A 312 -3.58 -12.35 6.11
C PHE A 312 -4.59 -13.49 5.96
N SER A 313 -4.63 -14.18 4.83
CA SER A 313 -5.59 -15.25 4.62
C SER A 313 -4.97 -16.63 4.79
N ARG A 314 -5.73 -17.56 5.39
CA ARG A 314 -5.35 -18.97 5.50
C ARG A 314 -5.25 -19.52 4.07
N GLY A 315 -4.02 -19.80 3.60
CA GLY A 315 -3.76 -20.27 2.23
C GLY A 315 -3.32 -19.18 1.23
N GLY A 316 -3.17 -17.92 1.64
CA GLY A 316 -2.49 -16.91 0.82
C GLY A 316 -3.25 -16.42 -0.43
N SER A 317 -4.54 -16.72 -0.56
CA SER A 317 -5.32 -16.39 -1.76
C SER A 317 -6.25 -15.16 -1.61
N ASP A 318 -6.71 -14.87 -0.39
CA ASP A 318 -7.75 -13.87 -0.15
C ASP A 318 -7.14 -12.52 0.31
N ASP A 319 -7.38 -11.47 -0.48
CA ASP A 319 -6.98 -10.09 -0.18
C ASP A 319 -8.03 -9.43 0.71
N ARG A 320 -7.68 -9.27 1.99
CA ARG A 320 -8.60 -8.77 3.01
C ARG A 320 -8.91 -7.28 2.88
N PHE A 321 -8.01 -6.49 2.32
CA PHE A 321 -8.29 -5.06 2.10
C PHE A 321 -9.28 -4.88 0.96
N MET A 322 -9.12 -5.64 -0.12
CA MET A 322 -10.07 -5.70 -1.22
C MET A 322 -11.45 -6.14 -0.73
N LYS A 323 -11.53 -7.25 0.01
CA LYS A 323 -12.81 -7.77 0.53
C LYS A 323 -13.52 -6.78 1.46
N LEU A 324 -12.76 -6.08 2.31
CA LEU A 324 -13.29 -5.04 3.17
C LEU A 324 -13.77 -3.82 2.36
N ALA A 325 -12.98 -3.37 1.38
CA ALA A 325 -13.35 -2.25 0.51
C ALA A 325 -14.64 -2.54 -0.28
N MET A 326 -14.80 -3.76 -0.81
CA MET A 326 -16.03 -4.19 -1.47
C MET A 326 -17.22 -4.14 -0.52
N THR A 327 -17.07 -4.73 0.67
CA THR A 327 -18.14 -4.77 1.68
C THR A 327 -18.57 -3.36 2.10
N LEU A 328 -17.60 -2.48 2.36
CA LEU A 328 -17.86 -1.08 2.67
C LEU A 328 -18.51 -0.35 1.49
N GLY A 329 -18.06 -0.61 0.26
CA GLY A 329 -18.65 -0.03 -0.93
C GLY A 329 -20.12 -0.42 -1.09
N GLU A 330 -20.46 -1.69 -0.90
CA GLU A 330 -21.86 -2.20 -0.92
C GLU A 330 -22.74 -1.55 0.16
N GLU A 331 -22.20 -1.39 1.38
CA GLU A 331 -22.93 -0.89 2.55
C GLU A 331 -23.08 0.64 2.59
N GLN A 332 -22.06 1.38 2.15
CA GLN A 332 -22.01 2.84 2.20
C GLN A 332 -22.66 3.46 0.97
N ASN A 333 -23.98 3.29 0.82
CA ASN A 333 -24.76 3.97 -0.23
C ASN A 333 -24.86 5.50 -0.02
N ASP A 334 -24.58 5.98 1.20
CA ASP A 334 -24.69 7.39 1.57
C ASP A 334 -23.31 8.04 1.75
N VAL A 335 -23.07 9.08 0.95
CA VAL A 335 -21.84 9.89 0.93
C VAL A 335 -21.53 10.52 2.28
N LEU A 336 -22.55 11.00 3.02
CA LEU A 336 -22.36 11.63 4.33
C LEU A 336 -21.83 10.61 5.35
N ASN A 337 -22.37 9.40 5.27
CA ASN A 337 -21.98 8.27 6.09
C ASN A 337 -20.53 7.83 5.83
N LEU A 338 -20.12 7.78 4.55
CA LEU A 338 -18.74 7.48 4.17
C LEU A 338 -17.78 8.56 4.67
N GLN A 339 -18.10 9.84 4.45
CA GLN A 339 -17.33 10.98 4.94
C GLN A 339 -17.15 10.94 6.46
N ALA A 340 -18.24 10.72 7.22
CA ALA A 340 -18.19 10.68 8.67
C ALA A 340 -17.29 9.55 9.20
N ASN A 341 -17.28 8.38 8.56
CA ASN A 341 -16.38 7.29 8.96
C ASN A 341 -14.92 7.59 8.63
N ILE A 342 -14.64 8.23 7.49
CA ILE A 342 -13.28 8.65 7.13
C ILE A 342 -12.78 9.73 8.09
N ASP A 343 -13.60 10.73 8.40
CA ASP A 343 -13.30 11.76 9.41
C ASP A 343 -12.97 11.13 10.77
N ASP A 344 -13.81 10.18 11.21
CA ASP A 344 -13.61 9.47 12.48
C ASP A 344 -12.30 8.68 12.51
N ALA A 345 -12.02 7.92 11.44
CA ALA A 345 -10.81 7.13 11.33
C ALA A 345 -9.55 8.02 11.27
N LEU A 346 -9.56 9.08 10.46
CA LEU A 346 -8.45 10.04 10.37
C LEU A 346 -8.19 10.71 11.72
N ARG A 347 -9.23 11.17 12.41
CA ARG A 347 -9.11 11.81 13.72
C ARG A 347 -8.46 10.85 14.73
N LYS A 348 -8.87 9.58 14.77
CA LYS A 348 -8.25 8.55 15.62
C LYS A 348 -6.79 8.29 15.26
N ILE A 349 -6.49 8.16 13.96
CA ILE A 349 -5.12 7.99 13.47
C ILE A 349 -4.24 9.17 13.91
N ARG A 350 -4.70 10.41 13.73
CA ARG A 350 -3.96 11.62 14.14
C ARG A 350 -3.69 11.67 15.63
N ASN A 351 -4.67 11.30 16.45
CA ASN A 351 -4.47 11.20 17.88
C ASN A 351 -3.38 10.15 18.24
N ALA A 352 -3.28 9.06 17.47
CA ALA A 352 -2.31 7.99 17.71
C ALA A 352 -0.90 8.26 17.16
N ILE A 353 -0.75 8.96 16.03
CA ILE A 353 0.56 9.26 15.41
C ILE A 353 1.10 10.66 15.74
N GLY A 354 0.29 11.51 16.36
CA GLY A 354 0.55 12.93 16.58
C GLY A 354 -0.26 13.81 15.64
N ARG A 355 -0.91 14.85 16.18
CA ARG A 355 -1.84 15.71 15.43
C ARG A 355 -1.18 16.41 14.24
N ASP A 356 0.07 16.83 14.42
CA ASP A 356 0.85 17.54 13.39
C ASP A 356 1.71 16.59 12.53
N SER A 357 1.77 15.31 12.88
CA SER A 357 2.52 14.32 12.11
C SER A 357 1.88 14.16 10.73
N PRO A 358 2.61 14.31 9.62
CA PRO A 358 2.04 14.17 8.28
C PRO A 358 1.56 12.74 8.03
N LEU A 359 0.52 12.61 7.21
CA LEU A 359 0.01 11.32 6.72
C LEU A 359 0.03 11.35 5.20
N PHE A 360 0.82 10.45 4.61
CA PHE A 360 0.99 10.38 3.17
C PHE A 360 0.02 9.38 2.54
N ILE A 361 -0.44 9.66 1.33
CA ILE A 361 -1.15 8.73 0.46
C ILE A 361 -0.32 8.57 -0.81
N VAL A 362 0.27 7.40 -0.98
CA VAL A 362 1.01 7.03 -2.18
C VAL A 362 0.07 6.28 -3.12
N ILE A 363 -0.01 6.72 -4.37
CA ILE A 363 -0.75 6.07 -5.46
C ILE A 363 0.25 5.69 -6.55
N ASP A 364 0.66 4.43 -6.59
CA ASP A 364 1.60 3.90 -7.59
C ASP A 364 0.88 3.39 -8.84
N GLU A 365 1.66 3.26 -9.92
CA GLU A 365 1.18 2.90 -11.27
C GLU A 365 0.01 3.80 -11.75
N ALA A 366 0.07 5.08 -11.38
CA ALA A 366 -1.02 6.04 -11.56
C ALA A 366 -1.36 6.32 -13.05
N GLN A 367 -0.47 6.00 -13.99
CA GLN A 367 -0.77 6.09 -15.43
C GLN A 367 -1.95 5.18 -15.83
N VAL A 368 -2.18 4.07 -15.13
CA VAL A 368 -3.33 3.19 -15.37
C VAL A 368 -4.63 3.96 -15.15
N GLY A 369 -4.72 4.74 -14.06
CA GLY A 369 -5.87 5.60 -13.79
C GLY A 369 -6.01 6.78 -14.78
N VAL A 370 -4.94 7.18 -15.46
CA VAL A 370 -4.95 8.22 -16.51
C VAL A 370 -5.49 7.68 -17.84
N GLU A 371 -5.11 6.46 -18.19
CA GLU A 371 -5.50 5.80 -19.44
C GLU A 371 -6.95 5.30 -19.39
N LEU A 372 -7.41 4.92 -18.20
CA LEU A 372 -8.77 4.44 -18.03
C LEU A 372 -9.81 5.55 -18.21
N LYS A 373 -10.71 5.29 -19.16
CA LYS A 373 -12.03 5.94 -19.28
C LYS A 373 -11.99 7.47 -19.42
N ARG A 374 -11.04 8.00 -20.21
CA ARG A 374 -10.92 9.44 -20.54
C ARG A 374 -12.23 10.12 -20.97
N THR A 375 -13.19 9.37 -21.52
CA THR A 375 -14.48 9.93 -21.95
C THR A 375 -15.58 9.84 -20.89
N SER A 376 -15.48 8.93 -19.90
CA SER A 376 -16.54 8.68 -18.91
C SER A 376 -16.79 9.84 -17.95
N PHE A 377 -15.86 10.79 -17.86
CA PHE A 377 -15.94 11.94 -16.96
C PHE A 377 -16.02 13.27 -17.71
N GLY A 378 -16.23 13.24 -19.03
CA GLY A 378 -16.14 14.41 -19.90
C GLY A 378 -14.72 14.72 -20.35
N ASP A 379 -14.59 15.64 -21.30
CA ASP A 379 -13.33 15.90 -21.99
C ASP A 379 -12.22 16.36 -21.04
N GLY A 380 -11.06 15.69 -21.14
CA GLY A 380 -9.88 16.00 -20.35
C GLY A 380 -9.97 15.63 -18.86
N ASN A 381 -10.87 14.72 -18.48
CA ASN A 381 -10.95 14.17 -17.12
C ASN A 381 -10.54 12.69 -17.16
N SER A 382 -9.72 12.27 -16.20
CA SER A 382 -9.33 10.86 -16.02
C SER A 382 -9.83 10.32 -14.69
N LEU A 383 -9.87 8.99 -14.58
CA LEU A 383 -10.24 8.35 -13.33
C LEU A 383 -9.27 8.70 -12.19
N LEU A 384 -7.97 8.73 -12.44
CA LEU A 384 -6.98 9.16 -11.45
C LEU A 384 -7.35 10.53 -10.88
N ARG A 385 -7.76 11.47 -11.74
CA ARG A 385 -8.11 12.81 -11.30
C ARG A 385 -9.38 12.84 -10.44
N GLU A 386 -10.40 12.08 -10.83
CA GLU A 386 -11.65 11.99 -10.05
C GLU A 386 -11.39 11.32 -8.69
N ILE A 387 -10.46 10.34 -8.62
CA ILE A 387 -10.00 9.75 -7.36
C ILE A 387 -9.27 10.77 -6.49
N ILE A 388 -8.31 11.52 -7.05
CA ILE A 388 -7.61 12.59 -6.31
C ILE A 388 -8.61 13.60 -5.76
N GLY A 389 -9.54 14.09 -6.57
CA GLY A 389 -10.57 15.03 -6.13
C GLY A 389 -11.48 14.48 -5.03
N ALA A 390 -11.93 13.22 -5.18
CA ALA A 390 -12.74 12.55 -4.16
C ALA A 390 -11.95 12.38 -2.85
N TRP A 391 -10.71 11.92 -2.90
CA TRP A 391 -9.88 11.69 -1.72
C TRP A 391 -9.44 13.00 -1.05
N GLN A 392 -9.13 14.06 -1.80
CA GLN A 392 -8.87 15.38 -1.22
C GLN A 392 -10.09 15.92 -0.47
N THR A 393 -11.28 15.73 -1.02
CA THR A 393 -12.55 16.09 -0.38
C THR A 393 -12.77 15.27 0.89
N LEU A 394 -12.68 13.93 0.78
CA LEU A 394 -12.86 12.99 1.87
C LEU A 394 -11.86 13.20 3.01
N THR A 395 -10.63 13.56 2.70
CA THR A 395 -9.58 13.81 3.70
C THR A 395 -9.53 15.26 4.18
N ARG A 396 -10.33 16.16 3.61
CA ARG A 396 -10.29 17.62 3.85
C ARG A 396 -8.88 18.21 3.75
N GLY A 397 -8.07 17.70 2.83
CA GLY A 397 -6.67 18.11 2.66
C GLY A 397 -5.74 17.75 3.82
N SER A 398 -6.17 16.90 4.76
CA SER A 398 -5.30 16.47 5.87
C SER A 398 -4.16 15.57 5.41
N CYS A 399 -4.31 14.88 4.28
CA CYS A 399 -3.29 13.98 3.73
C CYS A 399 -2.49 14.63 2.61
N THR A 400 -1.21 14.23 2.50
CA THR A 400 -0.34 14.61 1.38
C THR A 400 -0.26 13.48 0.36
N PHE A 401 -0.44 13.80 -0.91
CA PHE A 401 -0.51 12.81 -2.00
C PHE A 401 0.81 12.70 -2.75
N ILE A 402 1.21 11.47 -3.09
CA ILE A 402 2.31 11.18 -4.00
C ILE A 402 1.78 10.23 -5.07
N CYS A 403 1.61 10.72 -6.29
CA CYS A 403 1.13 9.93 -7.43
C CYS A 403 2.33 9.54 -8.30
N ALA A 404 2.72 8.27 -8.28
CA ALA A 404 3.84 7.75 -9.04
C ALA A 404 3.38 7.05 -10.33
N GLY A 405 4.06 7.29 -11.45
CA GLY A 405 3.71 6.66 -12.72
C GLY A 405 4.69 6.96 -13.85
N ILE A 406 4.43 6.40 -15.04
CA ILE A 406 5.34 6.53 -16.20
C ILE A 406 4.89 7.64 -17.15
N ARG A 407 3.61 7.66 -17.52
CA ARG A 407 3.03 8.57 -18.53
C ARG A 407 1.85 9.35 -17.97
N ILE A 408 2.11 10.23 -17.00
CA ILE A 408 1.09 11.13 -16.45
C ILE A 408 1.22 12.49 -17.16
N PRO A 409 0.28 12.89 -18.02
CA PRO A 409 0.37 14.15 -18.75
C PRO A 409 0.00 15.33 -17.86
N SER A 410 0.89 16.32 -17.74
CA SER A 410 0.68 17.51 -16.91
C SER A 410 -0.51 18.37 -17.34
N SER A 411 -0.77 18.43 -18.64
CA SER A 411 -1.92 19.15 -19.23
C SER A 411 -3.28 18.65 -18.75
N MET A 412 -3.37 17.44 -18.18
CA MET A 412 -4.62 16.91 -17.63
C MET A 412 -4.98 17.49 -16.25
N PHE A 413 -4.02 18.11 -15.58
CA PHE A 413 -4.13 18.55 -14.18
C PHE A 413 -4.05 20.07 -14.00
N SER A 414 -3.52 20.85 -14.94
CA SER A 414 -3.15 22.28 -14.81
C SER A 414 -4.18 23.20 -14.11
N ASP A 415 -5.49 22.99 -14.31
CA ASP A 415 -6.55 23.89 -13.81
C ASP A 415 -7.57 23.19 -12.89
N LYS A 416 -7.17 22.05 -12.34
CA LYS A 416 -8.08 21.01 -11.86
C LYS A 416 -7.51 20.33 -10.59
N PRO A 417 -8.24 19.45 -9.89
CA PRO A 417 -7.66 18.68 -8.78
C PRO A 417 -6.36 18.00 -9.21
N GLY A 418 -5.25 18.28 -8.52
CA GLY A 418 -3.91 17.87 -8.91
C GLY A 418 -3.06 18.95 -9.61
N GLY A 419 -3.64 20.07 -10.04
CA GLY A 419 -2.91 21.15 -10.70
C GLY A 419 -1.92 21.88 -9.81
N ASP A 420 -2.12 21.80 -8.51
CA ASP A 420 -1.24 22.32 -7.46
C ASP A 420 -0.10 21.34 -7.09
N PHE A 421 -0.05 20.15 -7.69
CA PHE A 421 0.96 19.13 -7.34
C PHE A 421 2.30 19.49 -7.99
N GLU A 422 3.38 19.34 -7.21
CA GLU A 422 4.73 19.51 -7.74
C GLU A 422 5.13 18.29 -8.59
N TRP A 423 5.86 18.55 -9.68
CA TRP A 423 6.33 17.50 -10.58
C TRP A 423 7.80 17.19 -10.28
N THR A 424 8.12 15.90 -10.16
CA THR A 424 9.50 15.44 -10.01
C THR A 424 9.71 14.13 -10.78
N SER A 425 10.91 13.96 -11.30
CA SER A 425 11.38 12.73 -11.95
C SER A 425 12.63 12.16 -11.26
N ASP A 426 13.07 12.75 -10.16
CA ASP A 426 14.31 12.38 -9.46
C ASP A 426 14.13 11.08 -8.67
N THR A 427 14.29 9.97 -9.36
CA THR A 427 14.29 8.61 -8.80
C THR A 427 15.71 8.07 -8.59
N GLY A 428 16.70 8.69 -9.23
CA GLY A 428 18.02 8.13 -9.40
C GLY A 428 18.12 7.11 -10.53
N GLU A 429 19.36 6.70 -10.78
CA GLU A 429 19.74 5.65 -11.72
C GLU A 429 21.14 5.11 -11.37
N PHE A 430 21.54 4.02 -12.04
CA PHE A 430 22.91 3.51 -12.01
C PHE A 430 23.73 4.13 -13.15
N ASP A 431 24.06 5.41 -13.03
CA ASP A 431 24.92 6.19 -13.94
C ASP A 431 26.38 6.30 -13.47
N ASP A 432 26.66 5.94 -12.23
CA ASP A 432 28.00 5.83 -11.64
C ASP A 432 28.45 4.36 -11.57
N PRO A 433 29.58 3.98 -12.21
CA PRO A 433 30.07 2.61 -12.20
C PRO A 433 30.38 2.12 -10.78
N ASP A 434 30.95 2.97 -9.92
CA ASP A 434 31.30 2.57 -8.56
C ASP A 434 30.05 2.34 -7.71
N ALA A 435 29.00 3.16 -7.86
CA ALA A 435 27.72 2.97 -7.19
C ALA A 435 27.01 1.70 -7.66
N HIS A 436 27.05 1.42 -8.96
CA HIS A 436 26.46 0.20 -9.51
C HIS A 436 27.20 -1.05 -9.03
N GLU A 437 28.54 -1.05 -9.06
CA GLU A 437 29.35 -2.14 -8.53
C GLU A 437 29.10 -2.34 -7.02
N ARG A 438 29.10 -1.27 -6.22
CA ARG A 438 28.76 -1.34 -4.79
C ARG A 438 27.37 -1.92 -4.53
N TYR A 439 26.42 -1.73 -5.44
CA TYR A 439 25.09 -2.32 -5.32
C TYR A 439 25.12 -3.81 -5.65
N VAL A 440 25.64 -4.19 -6.81
CA VAL A 440 25.66 -5.58 -7.30
C VAL A 440 26.51 -6.48 -6.39
N THR A 441 27.64 -5.99 -5.92
CA THR A 441 28.57 -6.75 -5.05
C THR A 441 27.97 -7.16 -3.71
N LYS A 442 26.87 -6.53 -3.26
CA LYS A 442 26.12 -6.98 -2.08
C LYS A 442 25.56 -8.38 -2.25
N PHE A 443 25.20 -8.75 -3.47
CA PHE A 443 24.51 -10.01 -3.78
C PHE A 443 25.46 -11.12 -4.25
N LEU A 444 26.74 -10.80 -4.50
CA LEU A 444 27.72 -11.77 -4.97
C LEU A 444 28.55 -12.30 -3.81
N PRO A 445 28.59 -13.64 -3.59
CA PRO A 445 29.48 -14.25 -2.60
C PRO A 445 30.93 -13.82 -2.85
N PRO A 446 31.68 -13.39 -1.82
CA PRO A 446 33.07 -12.91 -1.99
C PRO A 446 33.96 -13.91 -2.74
N LYS A 447 33.82 -15.21 -2.44
CA LYS A 447 34.57 -16.29 -3.12
C LYS A 447 34.39 -16.30 -4.63
N PHE A 448 33.19 -15.99 -5.12
CA PHE A 448 32.92 -15.90 -6.56
C PHE A 448 33.27 -14.52 -7.10
N ARG A 449 32.84 -13.45 -6.42
CA ARG A 449 33.04 -12.04 -6.78
C ARG A 449 34.50 -11.72 -7.09
N ASP A 450 35.42 -12.25 -6.29
CA ASP A 450 36.85 -11.91 -6.35
C ASP A 450 37.63 -12.78 -7.37
N THR A 451 36.97 -13.72 -8.04
CA THR A 451 37.55 -14.48 -9.16
C THR A 451 37.61 -13.66 -10.46
N PRO A 452 38.46 -14.03 -11.44
CA PRO A 452 38.45 -13.39 -12.76
C PRO A 452 37.07 -13.39 -13.43
N SER A 453 36.31 -14.48 -13.32
CA SER A 453 34.94 -14.57 -13.86
C SER A 453 33.98 -13.63 -13.13
N GLY A 454 34.00 -13.61 -11.78
CA GLY A 454 33.16 -12.71 -10.99
C GLY A 454 33.44 -11.23 -11.27
N ARG A 455 34.72 -10.83 -11.36
CA ARG A 455 35.11 -9.45 -11.72
C ARG A 455 34.68 -9.12 -13.15
N PHE A 456 34.78 -10.06 -14.08
CA PHE A 456 34.30 -9.86 -15.45
C PHE A 456 32.77 -9.75 -15.49
N LEU A 457 32.03 -10.52 -14.68
CA LEU A 457 30.59 -10.42 -14.57
C LEU A 457 30.16 -9.04 -14.09
N LEU A 458 30.84 -8.46 -13.09
CA LEU A 458 30.59 -7.08 -12.62
C LEU A 458 30.76 -6.05 -13.76
N ALA A 459 31.80 -6.19 -14.57
CA ALA A 459 31.99 -5.33 -15.74
C ALA A 459 30.84 -5.49 -16.76
N ARG A 460 30.31 -6.70 -16.92
CA ARG A 460 29.14 -6.96 -17.79
C ARG A 460 27.85 -6.41 -17.21
N PHE A 461 27.64 -6.48 -15.89
CA PHE A 461 26.52 -5.80 -15.21
C PHE A 461 26.53 -4.32 -15.55
N TRP A 462 27.67 -3.66 -15.36
CA TRP A 462 27.79 -2.23 -15.72
C TRP A 462 27.50 -1.99 -17.21
N ARG A 463 28.06 -2.80 -18.10
CA ARG A 463 27.86 -2.62 -19.55
C ARG A 463 26.39 -2.76 -19.97
N TRP A 464 25.68 -3.76 -19.45
CA TRP A 464 24.39 -4.19 -19.98
C TRP A 464 23.18 -3.85 -19.10
N CYS A 465 23.40 -3.67 -17.79
CA CYS A 465 22.32 -3.48 -16.81
C CYS A 465 22.35 -2.11 -16.12
N ARG A 466 23.29 -1.21 -16.47
CA ARG A 466 23.33 0.16 -15.93
C ARG A 466 22.11 1.00 -16.31
N GLY A 467 21.96 2.14 -15.65
CA GLY A 467 20.80 3.01 -15.80
C GLY A 467 19.64 2.54 -14.92
N ARG A 468 18.59 1.95 -15.51
CA ARG A 468 17.35 1.64 -14.77
C ARG A 468 17.54 0.47 -13.81
N HIS A 469 17.25 0.68 -12.52
CA HIS A 469 17.44 -0.29 -11.45
C HIS A 469 16.80 -1.66 -11.73
N ARG A 470 15.60 -1.69 -12.33
CA ARG A 470 14.85 -2.94 -12.58
C ARG A 470 15.64 -3.96 -13.39
N PHE A 471 16.46 -3.55 -14.37
CA PHE A 471 17.23 -4.51 -15.17
C PHE A 471 18.29 -5.23 -14.34
N THR A 472 18.97 -4.47 -13.48
CA THR A 472 19.94 -5.02 -12.53
C THR A 472 19.24 -5.95 -11.54
N ASP A 473 18.11 -5.54 -10.95
CA ASP A 473 17.39 -6.34 -9.96
C ASP A 473 16.82 -7.65 -10.55
N GLN A 474 16.25 -7.59 -11.74
CA GLN A 474 15.75 -8.78 -12.44
C GLN A 474 16.87 -9.76 -12.73
N PHE A 475 18.01 -9.28 -13.22
CA PHE A 475 19.14 -10.16 -13.50
C PHE A 475 19.77 -10.72 -12.21
N ILE A 476 19.83 -9.95 -11.11
CA ILE A 476 20.22 -10.48 -9.79
C ILE A 476 19.28 -11.61 -9.36
N SER A 477 17.97 -11.44 -9.53
CA SER A 477 17.00 -12.48 -9.20
C SER A 477 17.25 -13.77 -10.01
N ILE A 478 17.47 -13.65 -11.33
CA ILE A 478 17.85 -14.78 -12.20
C ILE A 478 19.13 -15.44 -11.72
N LEU A 479 20.15 -14.63 -11.44
CA LEU A 479 21.48 -15.08 -11.04
C LEU A 479 21.45 -15.88 -9.72
N LEU A 480 20.71 -15.37 -8.74
CA LEU A 480 20.55 -16.01 -7.43
C LEU A 480 19.64 -17.25 -7.49
N THR A 481 18.65 -17.25 -8.38
CA THR A 481 17.76 -18.40 -8.53
C THR A 481 18.38 -19.52 -9.37
N SER A 482 19.38 -19.22 -10.20
CA SER A 482 20.14 -20.22 -10.98
C SER A 482 21.34 -20.81 -10.24
N GLY A 483 21.51 -20.50 -8.94
CA GLY A 483 22.58 -21.09 -8.14
C GLY A 483 23.98 -20.56 -8.48
N LEU A 484 24.09 -19.44 -9.20
CA LEU A 484 25.36 -18.93 -9.76
C LEU A 484 26.10 -19.91 -10.70
N LEU A 485 25.41 -20.92 -11.26
CA LEU A 485 26.08 -21.94 -12.06
C LEU A 485 26.57 -21.42 -13.42
N PHE A 486 25.76 -20.60 -14.10
CA PHE A 486 26.03 -20.12 -15.46
C PHE A 486 25.82 -18.60 -15.57
N PRO A 487 26.56 -17.80 -14.78
CA PRO A 487 26.31 -16.37 -14.65
C PRO A 487 26.44 -15.61 -15.97
N HIS A 488 27.45 -15.93 -16.79
CA HIS A 488 27.68 -15.23 -18.04
C HIS A 488 26.68 -15.65 -19.12
N THR A 489 26.34 -16.94 -19.19
CA THR A 489 25.37 -17.44 -20.16
C THR A 489 23.97 -16.96 -19.82
N SER A 490 23.59 -16.95 -18.54
CA SER A 490 22.33 -16.37 -18.08
C SER A 490 22.21 -14.89 -18.44
N LEU A 491 23.28 -14.10 -18.28
CA LEU A 491 23.28 -12.68 -18.68
C LEU A 491 23.15 -12.52 -20.20
N SER A 492 23.88 -13.31 -20.99
CA SER A 492 23.78 -13.26 -22.45
C SER A 492 22.37 -13.62 -22.93
N GLN A 493 21.73 -14.62 -22.30
CA GLN A 493 20.35 -14.97 -22.59
C GLN A 493 19.38 -13.85 -22.18
N TYR A 494 19.54 -13.27 -21.00
CA TYR A 494 18.74 -12.13 -20.53
C TYR A 494 18.82 -10.93 -21.49
N ILE A 495 20.02 -10.59 -21.97
CA ILE A 495 20.23 -9.52 -22.96
C ILE A 495 19.53 -9.87 -24.28
N ARG A 496 19.72 -11.11 -24.78
CA ARG A 496 19.12 -11.55 -26.04
C ARG A 496 17.60 -11.52 -25.99
N GLU A 497 17.01 -12.03 -24.91
CA GLU A 497 15.56 -12.02 -24.73
C GLU A 497 15.01 -10.61 -24.54
N GLY A 498 15.76 -9.74 -23.87
CA GLY A 498 15.29 -8.39 -23.59
C GLY A 498 15.50 -7.37 -24.71
N THR A 499 16.51 -7.55 -25.54
CA THR A 499 16.90 -6.58 -26.56
C THR A 499 16.88 -7.14 -27.99
N GLY A 500 16.78 -8.45 -28.15
CA GLY A 500 16.98 -9.14 -29.43
C GLY A 500 18.44 -9.22 -29.89
N VAL A 501 19.38 -8.62 -29.15
CA VAL A 501 20.80 -8.55 -29.52
C VAL A 501 21.59 -9.68 -28.86
N GLU A 502 22.46 -10.31 -29.64
CA GLU A 502 23.38 -11.33 -29.14
C GLU A 502 24.64 -10.70 -28.53
N ALA A 503 24.93 -11.02 -27.27
CA ALA A 503 26.08 -10.48 -26.55
C ALA A 503 27.35 -11.30 -26.79
N PHE A 504 28.27 -10.77 -27.61
CA PHE A 504 29.52 -11.45 -27.97
C PHE A 504 30.70 -11.22 -27.01
N ASP A 505 30.50 -10.44 -25.95
CA ASP A 505 31.57 -10.05 -25.03
C ASP A 505 32.05 -11.19 -24.11
N ALA A 506 31.28 -12.27 -23.95
CA ALA A 506 31.61 -13.39 -23.06
C ALA A 506 31.57 -14.78 -23.72
N VAL A 507 31.57 -14.88 -25.06
CA VAL A 507 31.35 -16.14 -25.80
C VAL A 507 32.22 -17.30 -25.29
N ARG A 508 33.52 -17.05 -25.09
CA ARG A 508 34.45 -18.06 -24.58
C ARG A 508 34.06 -18.56 -23.19
N ILE A 509 33.72 -17.66 -22.27
CA ILE A 509 33.35 -18.01 -20.90
C ILE A 509 31.99 -18.72 -20.89
N CYS A 510 31.03 -18.27 -21.69
CA CYS A 510 29.74 -18.95 -21.86
C CYS A 510 29.91 -20.39 -22.40
N TYR A 511 30.92 -20.64 -23.24
CA TYR A 511 31.23 -21.99 -23.72
C TYR A 511 31.86 -22.88 -22.64
N GLU A 512 32.67 -22.29 -21.76
CA GLU A 512 33.30 -22.97 -20.62
C GLU A 512 32.30 -23.24 -19.47
N GLU A 513 31.25 -22.43 -19.34
CA GLU A 513 30.07 -22.67 -18.50
C GLU A 513 29.24 -23.85 -19.07
N VAL A 514 29.56 -25.08 -18.67
CA VAL A 514 28.90 -26.30 -19.19
C VAL A 514 27.38 -26.28 -18.92
N TYR A 515 26.58 -25.93 -19.93
CA TYR A 515 25.12 -25.91 -19.83
C TYR A 515 24.56 -27.33 -19.55
N PRO A 516 23.67 -27.53 -18.56
CA PRO A 516 22.84 -28.71 -18.52
C PRO A 516 21.86 -28.57 -19.70
N THR A 517 21.85 -29.58 -20.58
CA THR A 517 21.02 -29.76 -21.77
C THR A 517 19.83 -28.79 -22.01
N PRO A 518 19.59 -28.38 -23.27
CA PRO A 518 18.60 -27.35 -23.67
C PRO A 518 17.17 -27.48 -23.13
N ASP A 519 16.74 -28.66 -22.66
CA ASP A 519 15.37 -28.89 -22.17
C ASP A 519 15.11 -28.37 -20.73
N SER A 520 16.15 -27.89 -20.03
CA SER A 520 16.04 -27.33 -18.68
C SER A 520 15.70 -25.84 -18.63
N VAL A 521 15.18 -25.27 -19.74
CA VAL A 521 14.90 -23.83 -19.87
C VAL A 521 14.05 -23.35 -18.70
N PHE A 522 14.68 -22.61 -17.78
CA PHE A 522 13.98 -21.68 -16.92
C PHE A 522 13.21 -20.77 -17.86
N GLY A 523 11.88 -20.93 -17.92
CA GLY A 523 11.04 -20.03 -18.68
C GLY A 523 11.20 -18.64 -18.08
N PHE A 524 12.06 -17.83 -18.68
CA PHE A 524 12.14 -16.43 -18.35
C PHE A 524 10.74 -15.86 -18.61
N GLY A 525 10.10 -15.33 -17.57
CA GLY A 525 8.95 -14.47 -17.80
C GLY A 525 9.45 -13.36 -18.73
N LYS A 526 8.92 -13.28 -19.96
CA LYS A 526 9.28 -12.21 -20.90
C LYS A 526 9.27 -10.90 -20.12
N PRO A 527 10.40 -10.17 -20.01
CA PRO A 527 10.32 -8.89 -19.36
C PRO A 527 9.31 -8.05 -20.15
N SER A 528 8.40 -7.36 -19.47
CA SER A 528 7.37 -6.58 -20.16
C SER A 528 8.04 -5.33 -20.77
N PHE A 529 8.66 -5.51 -21.93
CA PHE A 529 8.99 -4.42 -22.80
C PHE A 529 7.68 -4.01 -23.47
N GLU A 530 7.13 -2.88 -23.07
CA GLU A 530 6.26 -2.16 -24.00
C GLU A 530 7.13 -1.79 -25.19
N GLU A 531 6.78 -2.26 -26.38
CA GLU A 531 7.39 -1.79 -27.61
C GLU A 531 7.31 -0.25 -27.61
N LEU A 532 8.44 0.41 -27.90
CA LEU A 532 8.46 1.86 -28.03
C LEU A 532 7.38 2.24 -29.05
N SER A 533 6.52 3.21 -28.70
CA SER A 533 5.54 3.69 -29.65
C SER A 533 6.27 4.24 -30.88
N PRO A 534 5.66 4.25 -32.08
CA PRO A 534 6.31 4.81 -33.28
C PRO A 534 6.86 6.22 -33.05
N HIS A 535 6.18 7.01 -32.22
CA HIS A 535 6.63 8.35 -31.83
C HIS A 535 7.89 8.34 -30.94
N ASP A 536 7.98 7.40 -30.00
CA ASP A 536 9.16 7.25 -29.15
C ASP A 536 10.36 6.70 -29.95
N GLN A 537 10.10 5.85 -30.95
CA GLN A 537 11.13 5.36 -31.87
C GLN A 537 11.72 6.52 -32.69
N ASP A 538 10.87 7.40 -33.23
CA ASP A 538 11.33 8.60 -33.97
C ASP A 538 12.13 9.57 -33.08
N LEU A 539 11.76 9.74 -31.81
CA LEU A 539 12.51 10.59 -30.88
C LEU A 539 13.88 10.01 -30.53
N VAL A 540 14.01 8.69 -30.44
CA VAL A 540 15.27 8.01 -30.13
C VAL A 540 16.19 7.93 -31.36
N LEU A 541 15.64 7.82 -32.56
CA LEU A 541 16.42 7.74 -33.80
C LEU A 541 16.89 9.10 -34.32
N ASN A 542 16.28 10.20 -33.87
CA ASN A 542 16.61 11.56 -34.30
C ASN A 542 17.29 12.42 -33.21
N ALA A 543 17.66 11.82 -32.08
CA ALA A 543 18.50 12.41 -31.03
C ALA A 543 19.92 11.83 -31.10
#